data_AF-A0A953Z1D0-F1
#
_entry.id   AF-A0A953Z1D0-F1
#
_cell.length_a   1.000
_cell.length_b   1.000
_cell.length_c   1.000
_cell.angle_alpha   90.00
_cell.angle_beta   90.00
_cell.angle_gamma   90.00
#
_symmetry.space_group_name_H-M   'P 1'
#
loop_
_entity.id
_entity.type
_entity.pdbx_description
1 polymer ?
#
loop_
_entity_poly.entity_id
_entity_poly.type
_entity_poly.pdbx_seq_one_letter_code
_entity_poly.pdbx_strand_id
1 'polypeptide(L)'
;MKPKGKDVRVIGVPLDHGAGRRGVGMGPSALRIAGLQGALEKIGHRVTDLGDILIEAPETMPTGDSNARFLPLISRVCTELCEKVKTVQDAGAFPLVIGGDHSIAIGTISGVAASAQHKSPDSSIPPKVGVLWF
;
A
#
# COMPACT_ATOMS: atom_id res chain seq x y z
N MET A 1 28.25 12.88 0.16
CA MET A 1 27.16 13.40 1.01
C MET A 1 26.22 12.23 1.32
N LYS A 2 26.03 11.83 2.58
CA LYS A 2 25.02 10.79 2.89
C LYS A 2 23.64 11.34 2.50
N PRO A 3 22.79 10.58 1.79
CA PRO A 3 21.45 11.05 1.45
C PRO A 3 20.71 11.42 2.75
N LYS A 4 19.98 12.53 2.70
CA LYS A 4 19.16 13.00 3.83
C LYS A 4 18.09 11.94 4.10
N GLY A 5 18.00 11.45 5.33
CA GLY A 5 17.01 10.44 5.72
C GLY A 5 15.58 10.89 5.44
N LYS A 6 14.80 10.06 4.74
CA LYS A 6 13.35 10.24 4.58
C LYS A 6 12.57 9.83 5.85
N ASP A 7 11.39 10.42 6.03
CA ASP A 7 10.33 9.88 6.87
C ASP A 7 9.61 8.78 6.08
N VAL A 8 9.69 7.53 6.54
CA VAL A 8 9.10 6.35 5.91
C VAL A 8 7.95 5.86 6.76
N ARG A 9 6.76 5.72 6.16
CA ARG A 9 5.59 5.17 6.83
C ARG A 9 5.24 3.82 6.24
N VAL A 10 5.36 2.78 7.05
CA VAL A 10 5.10 1.40 6.64
C VAL A 10 3.62 1.11 6.75
N ILE A 11 3.03 0.54 5.70
CA ILE A 11 1.63 0.10 5.66
C ILE A 11 1.64 -1.36 5.23
N GLY A 12 1.17 -2.26 6.07
CA GLY A 12 0.99 -3.65 5.68
C GLY A 12 -0.38 -3.90 5.06
N VAL A 13 -0.42 -4.75 4.04
CA VAL A 13 -1.64 -5.09 3.30
C VAL A 13 -1.65 -6.61 3.11
N PRO A 14 -2.13 -7.38 4.10
CA PRO A 14 -2.07 -8.84 4.10
C PRO A 14 -3.15 -9.48 3.19
N LEU A 15 -3.31 -8.96 1.97
CA LEU A 15 -4.29 -9.43 0.99
C LEU A 15 -3.70 -10.59 0.16
N ASP A 16 -4.38 -11.74 0.14
CA ASP A 16 -3.97 -12.94 -0.63
C ASP A 16 -5.07 -13.51 -1.55
N HIS A 17 -6.05 -12.69 -1.91
CA HIS A 17 -7.28 -13.08 -2.62
C HIS A 17 -7.26 -12.77 -4.11
N GLY A 18 -6.40 -11.86 -4.57
CA GLY A 18 -6.32 -11.43 -5.96
C GLY A 18 -5.63 -12.45 -6.87
N ALA A 19 -4.73 -13.27 -6.32
CA ALA A 19 -3.92 -14.22 -7.10
C ALA A 19 -4.38 -15.69 -7.00
N GLY A 20 -5.43 -15.98 -6.22
CA GLY A 20 -5.89 -17.35 -5.98
C GLY A 20 -4.90 -18.24 -5.20
N ARG A 21 -3.81 -17.66 -4.67
CA ARG A 21 -2.78 -18.34 -3.89
C ARG A 21 -2.75 -17.77 -2.47
N ARG A 22 -3.15 -18.60 -1.51
CA ARG A 22 -3.11 -18.27 -0.08
C ARG A 22 -1.66 -18.15 0.41
N GLY A 23 -1.47 -17.38 1.48
CA GLY A 23 -0.21 -17.31 2.22
C GLY A 23 0.67 -16.11 1.90
N VAL A 24 0.49 -15.44 0.76
CA VAL A 24 1.21 -14.18 0.47
C VAL A 24 0.83 -13.07 1.45
N GLY A 25 -0.34 -13.16 2.08
CA GLY A 25 -0.78 -12.24 3.14
C GLY A 25 0.13 -12.24 4.38
N MET A 26 1.02 -13.22 4.55
CA MET A 26 2.02 -13.21 5.63
C MET A 26 3.20 -12.26 5.39
N GLY A 27 3.33 -11.71 4.17
CA GLY A 27 4.42 -10.82 3.77
C GLY A 27 4.72 -9.68 4.77
N PRO A 28 3.72 -8.90 5.20
CA PRO A 28 3.89 -7.83 6.19
C PRO A 28 4.51 -8.32 7.49
N SER A 29 3.95 -9.36 8.11
CA SER A 29 4.46 -9.92 9.36
C SER A 29 5.87 -10.50 9.20
N ALA A 30 6.13 -11.20 8.09
CA ALA A 30 7.43 -11.80 7.82
C ALA A 30 8.55 -10.74 7.72
N LEU A 31 8.32 -9.63 7.00
CA LEU A 31 9.31 -8.56 6.90
C LEU A 31 9.51 -7.80 8.22
N ARG A 32 8.45 -7.63 9.02
CA ARG A 32 8.59 -7.06 10.37
C ARG A 32 9.47 -7.94 11.25
N ILE A 33 9.21 -9.25 11.29
CA ILE A 33 10.02 -10.22 12.05
C ILE A 33 11.47 -10.24 11.56
N ALA A 34 11.69 -10.12 10.25
CA ALA A 34 13.04 -10.03 9.66
C ALA A 34 13.79 -8.72 9.99
N GLY A 35 13.16 -7.78 10.71
CA GLY A 35 13.80 -6.56 11.19
C GLY A 35 13.78 -5.40 10.19
N LEU A 36 12.76 -5.33 9.31
CA LEU A 36 12.60 -4.26 8.31
C LEU A 36 12.80 -2.85 8.89
N GLN A 37 12.14 -2.54 10.01
CA GLN A 37 12.24 -1.22 10.64
C GLN A 37 13.68 -0.89 11.03
N GLY A 38 14.34 -1.79 11.77
CA GLY A 38 15.73 -1.59 12.19
C GLY A 38 16.70 -1.50 10.99
N ALA A 39 16.44 -2.21 9.91
CA ALA A 39 17.24 -2.11 8.68
C ALA A 39 17.11 -0.73 8.02
N LEU A 40 15.90 -0.17 7.94
CA LEU A 40 15.63 1.17 7.40
C LEU A 40 16.21 2.28 8.29
N GLU A 41 16.11 2.13 9.61
CA GLU A 41 16.70 3.07 10.58
C GLU A 41 18.23 3.07 10.49
N LYS A 42 18.87 1.90 10.34
CA LYS A 42 20.32 1.76 10.16
C LYS A 42 20.86 2.50 8.93
N ILE A 43 20.07 2.61 7.87
CA ILE A 43 20.44 3.39 6.66
C ILE A 43 20.03 4.86 6.75
N GLY A 44 19.51 5.31 7.90
CA GLY A 44 19.29 6.72 8.24
C GLY A 44 17.87 7.23 8.04
N HIS A 45 16.87 6.35 7.87
CA HIS A 45 15.46 6.75 7.78
C HIS A 45 14.82 6.90 9.16
N ARG A 46 13.82 7.78 9.28
CA ARG A 46 12.85 7.69 10.37
C ARG A 46 11.72 6.80 9.91
N VAL A 47 11.32 5.85 10.73
CA VAL A 47 10.32 4.84 10.34
C VAL A 47 9.16 4.89 11.32
N THR A 48 7.94 4.97 10.79
CA THR A 48 6.70 4.80 11.55
C THR A 48 5.92 3.65 10.95
N ASP A 49 5.64 2.62 11.73
CA ASP A 49 4.75 1.53 11.30
C ASP A 49 3.30 1.93 11.56
N LEU A 50 2.48 1.96 10.51
CA LEU A 50 1.06 2.30 10.59
C LEU A 50 0.17 1.06 10.78
N GLY A 51 0.77 -0.11 10.97
CA GLY A 51 0.07 -1.37 11.10
C GLY A 51 -0.46 -1.90 9.77
N ASP A 52 -1.42 -2.81 9.87
CA ASP A 52 -2.00 -3.50 8.72
C ASP A 52 -3.39 -2.96 8.39
N ILE A 53 -3.72 -2.94 7.10
CA ILE A 53 -5.11 -2.86 6.66
C ILE A 53 -5.81 -4.14 7.10
N LEU A 54 -6.93 -3.99 7.81
CA LEU A 54 -7.72 -5.12 8.26
C LEU A 54 -8.27 -5.87 7.05
N ILE A 55 -8.05 -7.18 7.00
CA ILE A 55 -8.64 -8.08 6.01
C ILE A 55 -9.68 -8.93 6.73
N GLU A 56 -10.95 -8.72 6.41
CA GLU A 56 -12.03 -9.53 6.95
C GLU A 56 -11.85 -10.99 6.54
N ALA A 57 -12.22 -11.91 7.44
CA ALA A 57 -12.17 -13.34 7.17
C ALA A 57 -13.04 -13.65 5.93
N PRO A 58 -12.44 -14.03 4.80
CA PRO A 58 -13.17 -14.21 3.54
C PRO A 58 -14.00 -15.48 3.53
N GLU A 59 -13.78 -16.37 4.50
CA GLU A 59 -14.52 -17.63 4.65
C GLU A 59 -16.00 -17.38 5.02
N THR A 60 -16.33 -16.16 5.46
CA THR A 60 -17.71 -15.71 5.68
C THR A 60 -18.28 -14.91 4.51
N MET A 61 -17.52 -14.70 3.43
CA MET A 61 -17.97 -13.91 2.29
C MET A 61 -18.51 -14.78 1.16
N PRO A 62 -19.65 -14.39 0.53
CA PRO A 62 -20.12 -15.04 -0.68
C PRO A 62 -19.05 -14.94 -1.78
N THR A 63 -18.76 -16.05 -2.46
CA THR A 63 -17.96 -16.00 -3.67
C THR A 63 -18.72 -15.20 -4.71
N GLY A 64 -18.17 -14.06 -5.15
CA GLY A 64 -18.74 -13.23 -6.20
C GLY A 64 -18.61 -13.88 -7.59
N ASP A 65 -18.68 -13.05 -8.64
CA ASP A 65 -18.48 -13.47 -10.03
C ASP A 65 -17.20 -14.31 -10.18
N SER A 66 -17.26 -15.40 -10.96
CA SER A 66 -16.09 -16.27 -11.24
C SER A 66 -14.90 -15.52 -11.85
N ASN A 67 -15.13 -14.42 -12.57
CA ASN A 67 -14.09 -13.57 -13.15
C ASN A 67 -13.51 -12.57 -12.14
N ALA A 68 -14.17 -12.35 -10.99
CA ALA A 68 -13.80 -11.37 -9.99
C ALA A 68 -14.24 -11.81 -8.57
N ARG A 69 -13.80 -13.01 -8.17
CA ARG A 69 -14.33 -13.78 -7.03
C ARG A 69 -14.41 -13.01 -5.70
N PHE A 70 -13.48 -12.09 -5.48
CA PHE A 70 -13.35 -11.30 -4.26
C PHE A 70 -13.37 -9.79 -4.51
N LEU A 71 -14.04 -9.34 -5.58
CA LEU A 71 -14.09 -7.94 -5.96
C LEU A 71 -14.52 -7.00 -4.81
N PRO A 72 -15.55 -7.30 -3.99
CA PRO A 72 -15.93 -6.42 -2.89
C PRO A 72 -14.79 -6.24 -1.87
N LEU A 73 -14.12 -7.34 -1.49
CA LEU A 73 -12.99 -7.31 -0.57
C LEU A 73 -11.82 -6.52 -1.15
N ILE A 74 -11.40 -6.85 -2.38
CA ILE A 74 -10.26 -6.21 -3.05
C ILE A 74 -10.53 -4.70 -3.23
N SER A 75 -11.74 -4.35 -3.67
CA SER A 75 -12.14 -2.95 -3.85
C SER A 75 -12.11 -2.16 -2.53
N ARG A 76 -12.66 -2.73 -1.45
CA ARG A 76 -12.61 -2.12 -0.11
C ARG A 76 -11.16 -1.87 0.34
N VAL A 77 -10.32 -2.90 0.24
CA VAL A 77 -8.90 -2.83 0.67
C VAL A 77 -8.12 -1.83 -0.18
N CYS A 78 -8.30 -1.81 -1.49
CA CYS A 78 -7.63 -0.86 -2.38
C CYS A 78 -8.12 0.58 -2.14
N THR A 79 -9.39 0.77 -1.80
CA THR A 79 -9.93 2.08 -1.42
C THR A 79 -9.31 2.58 -0.11
N GLU A 80 -9.26 1.73 0.92
CA GLU A 80 -8.62 2.09 2.18
C GLU A 80 -7.11 2.36 2.00
N LEU A 81 -6.43 1.56 1.19
CA LEU A 81 -5.02 1.73 0.87
C LEU A 81 -4.76 3.05 0.13
N CYS A 82 -5.63 3.42 -0.81
CA CYS A 82 -5.57 4.71 -1.51
C CYS A 82 -5.57 5.87 -0.51
N GLU A 83 -6.52 5.88 0.44
CA GLU A 83 -6.62 6.95 1.45
C GLU A 83 -5.40 7.00 2.38
N LYS A 84 -4.90 5.84 2.83
CA LYS A 84 -3.68 5.77 3.66
C LYS A 84 -2.46 6.29 2.90
N VAL A 85 -2.23 5.83 1.67
CA VAL A 85 -1.10 6.26 0.83
C VAL A 85 -1.18 7.76 0.54
N LYS A 86 -2.38 8.27 0.19
CA LYS A 86 -2.61 9.70 -0.02
C LYS A 86 -2.26 10.49 1.23
N THR A 87 -2.73 10.07 2.40
CA THR A 87 -2.46 10.73 3.69
C THR A 87 -0.96 10.79 4.00
N VAL A 88 -0.23 9.69 3.75
CA VAL A 88 1.23 9.64 3.93
C VAL A 88 1.94 10.62 2.99
N GLN A 89 1.57 10.62 1.70
CA GLN A 89 2.16 11.49 0.70
C GLN A 89 1.86 12.97 0.95
N ASP A 90 0.63 13.30 1.36
CA ASP A 90 0.21 14.66 1.70
C ASP A 90 1.00 15.21 2.90
N ALA A 91 1.37 14.34 3.85
CA ALA A 91 2.25 14.68 4.95
C ALA A 91 3.75 14.77 4.57
N GLY A 92 4.10 14.60 3.30
CA GLY A 92 5.49 14.67 2.81
C GLY A 92 6.35 13.46 3.17
N ALA A 93 5.74 12.36 3.61
CA ALA A 93 6.42 11.12 3.97
C ALA A 93 6.38 10.11 2.81
N PHE A 94 7.29 9.13 2.85
CA PHE A 94 7.36 8.07 1.85
C PHE A 94 6.51 6.86 2.29
N PRO A 95 5.46 6.48 1.54
CA PRO A 95 4.68 5.29 1.84
C PRO A 95 5.44 4.02 1.41
N LEU A 96 5.87 3.21 2.37
CA LEU A 96 6.37 1.87 2.12
C LEU A 96 5.25 0.85 2.33
N VAL A 97 4.62 0.44 1.24
CA VAL A 97 3.53 -0.54 1.29
C VAL A 97 4.10 -1.95 1.17
N ILE A 98 3.85 -2.79 2.18
CA ILE A 98 4.22 -4.19 2.18
C ILE A 98 2.97 -5.00 1.89
N GLY A 99 2.95 -5.66 0.75
CA GLY A 99 1.81 -6.41 0.26
C GLY A 99 1.74 -7.86 0.69
N GLY A 100 0.61 -8.46 0.31
CA GLY A 100 0.55 -9.83 -0.19
C GLY A 100 0.54 -9.83 -1.72
N ASP A 101 -0.60 -10.07 -2.37
CA ASP A 101 -0.69 -10.12 -3.83
C ASP A 101 -0.67 -8.74 -4.51
N HIS A 102 -0.47 -8.73 -5.84
CA HIS A 102 -0.29 -7.51 -6.63
C HIS A 102 -1.58 -6.69 -6.84
N SER A 103 -2.76 -7.16 -6.46
CA SER A 103 -3.99 -6.37 -6.61
C SER A 103 -3.94 -5.06 -5.82
N ILE A 104 -3.14 -5.01 -4.75
CA ILE A 104 -2.89 -3.80 -3.94
C ILE A 104 -2.29 -2.64 -4.74
N ALA A 105 -1.67 -2.93 -5.90
CA ALA A 105 -1.09 -1.89 -6.76
C ALA A 105 -2.15 -0.88 -7.24
N ILE A 106 -3.42 -1.31 -7.33
CA ILE A 106 -4.55 -0.42 -7.59
C ILE A 106 -4.59 0.67 -6.51
N GLY A 107 -4.66 0.28 -5.24
CA GLY A 107 -4.71 1.23 -4.12
C GLY A 107 -3.46 2.09 -3.98
N THR A 108 -2.27 1.53 -4.21
CA THR A 108 -1.01 2.29 -4.09
C THR A 108 -0.90 3.38 -5.16
N ILE A 109 -1.14 3.04 -6.42
CA ILE A 109 -1.06 3.99 -7.54
C ILE A 109 -2.16 5.05 -7.42
N SER A 110 -3.39 4.64 -7.09
CA SER A 110 -4.50 5.56 -6.86
C SER A 110 -4.20 6.57 -5.74
N GLY A 111 -3.61 6.13 -4.62
CA GLY A 111 -3.25 7.04 -3.53
C GLY A 111 -2.17 8.06 -3.90
N VAL A 112 -1.17 7.65 -4.69
CA VAL A 112 -0.15 8.57 -5.22
C VAL A 112 -0.77 9.58 -6.17
N ALA A 113 -1.61 9.13 -7.10
CA ALA A 113 -2.31 9.99 -8.05
C ALA A 113 -3.22 11.00 -7.33
N ALA A 114 -3.96 10.55 -6.31
CA ALA A 114 -4.85 11.39 -5.53
C ALA A 114 -4.08 12.47 -4.74
N SER A 115 -2.92 12.15 -4.15
CA SER A 115 -2.06 13.14 -3.49
C SER A 115 -1.50 14.15 -4.50
N ALA A 116 -1.07 13.69 -5.67
CA ALA A 116 -0.57 14.57 -6.72
C ALA A 116 -1.65 15.55 -7.19
N GLN A 117 -2.89 15.09 -7.37
CA GLN A 117 -4.01 15.94 -7.76
C GLN A 117 -4.35 16.95 -6.64
N HIS A 118 -4.34 16.50 -5.39
CA HIS A 118 -4.60 17.36 -4.23
C HIS A 118 -3.57 18.50 -4.11
N LYS A 119 -2.31 18.25 -4.44
CA LYS A 119 -1.24 19.27 -4.44
C LYS A 119 -1.26 20.20 -5.66
N SER A 120 -2.14 19.96 -6.64
CA SER A 120 -2.25 20.77 -7.86
C SER A 120 -3.72 20.96 -8.27
N PRO A 121 -4.55 21.57 -7.41
CA PRO A 121 -6.00 21.61 -7.60
C PRO A 121 -6.46 22.50 -8.77
N ASP A 122 -5.64 23.50 -9.15
CA ASP A 122 -5.96 24.50 -10.18
C ASP A 122 -5.22 24.25 -11.51
N SER A 123 -4.63 23.06 -11.68
CA SER A 123 -3.98 22.70 -12.93
C SER A 123 -5.00 22.20 -13.94
N SER A 124 -5.08 22.84 -15.11
CA SER A 124 -5.84 22.36 -16.27
C SER A 124 -5.30 21.05 -16.84
N ILE A 125 -4.12 20.60 -16.38
CA ILE A 125 -3.47 19.37 -16.79
C ILE A 125 -3.33 18.47 -15.55
N PRO A 126 -3.89 17.25 -15.57
CA PRO A 126 -3.73 16.32 -14.45
C PRO A 126 -2.24 15.99 -14.22
N PRO A 127 -1.83 15.78 -12.96
CA PRO A 127 -0.44 15.48 -12.64
C PRO A 127 -0.01 14.17 -13.28
N LYS A 128 1.23 14.14 -13.78
CA LYS A 128 1.82 12.95 -14.37
C LYS A 128 2.34 12.03 -13.28
N VAL A 129 1.81 10.81 -13.21
CA VAL A 129 2.33 9.72 -12.37
C VAL A 129 3.04 8.71 -13.26
N GLY A 130 4.34 8.50 -13.02
CA GLY A 130 5.11 7.44 -13.67
C GLY A 130 5.11 6.17 -12.82
N VAL A 131 5.01 5.01 -13.47
CA VAL A 131 5.05 3.70 -12.80
C VAL A 131 6.20 2.89 -13.39
N LEU A 132 7.07 2.38 -12.51
CA LEU A 132 8.06 1.37 -12.85
C LEU A 132 7.55 0.04 -12.29
N TRP A 133 7.32 -0.95 -13.16
CA TRP A 133 6.73 -2.23 -12.79
C TRP A 133 7.72 -3.36 -13.07
N PHE A 134 8.07 -4.11 -12.03
CA PHE A 134 9.02 -5.23 -12.07
C PHE A 134 8.35 -6.53 -11.61
#